data_AF-A0A844EDU9-F1
#
_entry.id   AF-A0A844EDU9-F1
#
_cell.length_a   1.000
_cell.length_b   1.000
_cell.length_c   1.000
_cell.angle_alpha   90.00
_cell.angle_beta   90.00
_cell.angle_gamma   90.00
#
_symmetry.space_group_name_H-M   'P 1'
#
loop_
_entity.id
_entity.type
_entity.pdbx_description
1 polymer ?
#
loop_
_entity_poly.entity_id
_entity_poly.type
_entity_poly.pdbx_seq_one_letter_code
_entity_poly.pdbx_strand_id
1 'polypeptide(L)'
;DGLLKVIHKDDGKVHTRYLQTLTQTGRLSSVDPNLQNIPIRTEEGRLIRQAFVPTQPGWQIFSSDYSQIELRVLASITGDQNMQEAFKEGED
;
A
#
# COMPACT_ATOMS: atom_id res chain seq x y z
N ASP A 1 -3.65 -2.26 -22.49
CA ASP A 1 -2.77 -3.42 -22.25
C ASP A 1 -2.33 -3.63 -20.80
N GLY A 2 -1.73 -2.65 -20.11
CA GLY A 2 -1.64 -2.58 -18.63
C GLY A 2 -1.47 -3.90 -17.86
N LEU A 3 -2.27 -4.08 -16.79
CA LEU A 3 -2.29 -5.30 -15.98
C LEU A 3 -2.78 -6.53 -16.75
N LEU A 4 -3.56 -6.35 -17.83
CA LEU A 4 -4.10 -7.46 -18.62
C LEU A 4 -3.00 -8.32 -19.26
N LYS A 5 -1.85 -7.72 -19.60
CA LYS A 5 -0.71 -8.43 -20.19
C LYS A 5 0.03 -9.36 -19.23
N VAL A 6 -0.13 -9.15 -17.93
CA VAL A 6 0.63 -9.84 -16.88
C VAL A 6 -0.27 -10.76 -16.04
N ILE A 7 -1.48 -11.04 -16.52
CA ILE A 7 -2.35 -12.08 -15.99
C ILE A 7 -1.74 -13.44 -16.35
N HIS A 8 -1.42 -14.23 -15.35
CA HIS A 8 -0.96 -15.60 -15.53
C HIS A 8 -2.10 -16.48 -16.03
N LYS A 9 -1.84 -17.27 -17.08
CA LYS A 9 -2.84 -18.13 -17.72
C LYS A 9 -3.28 -19.29 -16.82
N ASP A 10 -2.42 -19.70 -15.89
CA ASP A 10 -2.63 -20.90 -15.09
C ASP A 10 -3.68 -20.69 -13.99
N ASP A 11 -3.74 -19.49 -13.40
CA ASP A 11 -4.64 -19.17 -12.29
C ASP A 11 -5.45 -17.89 -12.47
N GLY A 12 -5.25 -17.16 -13.59
CA GLY A 12 -5.97 -15.93 -13.89
C GLY A 12 -5.60 -14.76 -12.99
N LYS A 13 -4.45 -14.80 -12.30
CA LYS A 13 -4.02 -13.77 -11.34
C LYS A 13 -2.83 -12.97 -11.82
N VAL A 14 -2.62 -11.83 -11.18
CA VAL A 14 -1.42 -11.01 -11.32
C VAL A 14 -0.47 -11.35 -10.17
N HIS A 15 0.77 -11.71 -10.50
CA HIS A 15 1.78 -12.12 -9.52
C HIS A 15 2.91 -11.10 -9.45
N THR A 16 2.85 -10.19 -8.48
CA THR A 16 3.95 -9.24 -8.24
C THR A 16 5.12 -9.90 -7.52
N ARG A 17 6.32 -9.36 -7.68
CA ARG A 17 7.49 -9.72 -6.88
C ARG A 17 7.85 -8.55 -5.96
N TYR A 18 8.01 -8.85 -4.67
CA TYR A 18 8.52 -7.89 -3.69
C TYR A 18 10.03 -8.04 -3.52
N LEU A 19 10.76 -7.02 -3.95
CA LEU A 19 12.21 -6.91 -3.79
C LEU A 19 12.52 -6.32 -2.41
N GLN A 20 13.23 -7.09 -1.59
CA GLN A 20 13.60 -6.70 -0.22
C GLN A 20 14.86 -5.83 -0.17
N THR A 21 15.76 -5.98 -1.15
CA THR A 21 17.12 -5.42 -1.10
C THR A 21 17.34 -4.24 -2.04
N LEU A 22 16.27 -3.70 -2.65
CA LEU A 22 16.41 -2.63 -3.64
C LEU A 22 16.52 -1.23 -3.01
N THR A 23 15.70 -0.92 -2.00
CA THR A 23 15.63 0.44 -1.47
C THR A 23 16.68 0.66 -0.39
N GLN A 24 17.29 1.85 -0.36
CA GLN A 24 18.27 2.21 0.67
C GLN A 24 17.64 2.39 2.05
N THR A 25 16.34 2.72 2.11
CA THR A 25 15.61 2.97 3.36
C THR A 25 15.03 1.69 3.98
N GLY A 26 15.19 0.54 3.35
CA GLY A 26 14.64 -0.74 3.82
C GLY A 26 13.17 -0.99 3.46
N ARG A 27 12.53 -0.10 2.68
CA ARG A 27 11.19 -0.33 2.11
C ARG A 27 11.21 -1.47 1.08
N LEU A 28 10.12 -2.25 1.01
CA LEU A 28 9.90 -3.20 -0.09
C LEU A 28 9.61 -2.46 -1.40
N SER A 29 10.01 -3.04 -2.53
CA SER A 29 9.63 -2.58 -3.88
C SER A 29 8.90 -3.66 -4.65
N SER A 30 7.77 -3.31 -5.25
CA SER A 30 6.94 -4.20 -6.06
C SER A 30 7.29 -4.05 -7.55
N VAL A 31 7.59 -5.18 -8.21
CA VAL A 31 7.95 -5.23 -9.64
C VAL A 31 7.22 -6.37 -10.36
N ASP A 32 7.08 -6.23 -11.67
CA ASP A 32 6.56 -7.25 -12.60
C ASP A 32 5.23 -7.92 -12.19
N PRO A 33 4.13 -7.16 -11.99
CA PRO A 33 4.00 -5.71 -12.10
C PRO A 33 4.10 -4.99 -10.74
N ASN A 34 4.24 -3.66 -10.78
CA ASN A 34 4.20 -2.83 -9.57
C ASN A 34 2.77 -2.63 -9.06
N LEU A 35 2.45 -3.25 -7.93
CA LEU A 35 1.17 -3.16 -7.23
C LEU A 35 1.17 -2.17 -6.04
N GLN A 36 2.32 -1.56 -5.72
CA GLN A 36 2.39 -0.50 -4.70
C GLN A 36 1.84 0.83 -5.23
N ASN A 37 1.98 1.08 -6.54
CA ASN A 37 1.62 2.35 -7.17
C ASN A 37 0.27 2.31 -7.90
N ILE A 38 -0.69 1.50 -7.42
CA ILE A 38 -2.04 1.49 -8.01
C ILE A 38 -2.76 2.81 -7.66
N PRO A 39 -3.24 3.56 -8.68
CA PRO A 39 -3.90 4.85 -8.47
C PRO A 39 -5.06 4.79 -7.46
N ILE A 40 -5.27 5.88 -6.73
CA ILE A 40 -6.37 6.01 -5.75
C ILE A 40 -7.00 7.41 -5.69
N ARG A 41 -6.26 8.44 -6.13
CA ARG A 41 -6.65 9.84 -5.93
C ARG A 41 -7.74 10.32 -6.89
N THR A 42 -7.74 9.83 -8.13
CA THR A 42 -8.77 10.18 -9.13
C THR A 42 -9.87 9.14 -9.15
N GLU A 43 -11.04 9.53 -9.67
CA GLU A 43 -12.18 8.61 -9.79
C GLU A 43 -11.86 7.44 -10.71
N GLU A 44 -11.20 7.70 -11.85
CA GLU A 44 -10.72 6.67 -12.76
C GLU A 44 -9.73 5.73 -12.06
N GLY A 45 -8.88 6.27 -11.19
CA GLY A 45 -7.95 5.49 -10.38
C GLY A 45 -8.65 4.57 -9.39
N ARG A 46 -9.73 5.04 -8.75
CA ARG A 46 -10.56 4.20 -7.87
C ARG A 46 -11.22 3.06 -8.62
N LEU A 47 -11.69 3.29 -9.84
CA LEU A 47 -12.23 2.23 -10.71
C LEU A 47 -11.18 1.14 -11.00
N ILE A 48 -9.90 1.51 -11.18
CA ILE A 48 -8.82 0.52 -11.36
C ILE A 48 -8.68 -0.38 -10.11
N ARG A 49 -8.81 0.16 -8.89
CA ARG A 49 -8.73 -0.67 -7.67
C ARG A 49 -9.89 -1.65 -7.54
N GLN A 50 -11.07 -1.33 -8.07
CA GLN A 50 -12.22 -2.24 -8.06
C GLN A 50 -11.98 -3.51 -8.90
N ALA A 51 -10.99 -3.49 -9.82
CA ALA A 51 -10.60 -4.69 -10.56
C ALA A 51 -9.87 -5.74 -9.70
N PHE A 52 -9.39 -5.38 -8.52
CA PHE A 52 -8.77 -6.30 -7.57
C PHE A 52 -9.85 -6.89 -6.66
N VAL A 53 -10.16 -8.17 -6.88
CA VAL A 53 -11.25 -8.89 -6.19
C VAL A 53 -10.72 -10.05 -5.34
N PRO A 54 -11.45 -10.48 -4.30
CA PRO A 54 -11.11 -11.69 -3.55
C PRO A 54 -11.02 -12.91 -4.46
N THR A 55 -10.11 -13.83 -4.12
CA THR A 55 -9.86 -15.02 -4.97
C THR A 55 -10.85 -16.16 -4.79
N GLN A 56 -11.73 -16.09 -3.77
CA GLN A 56 -12.67 -17.15 -3.40
C GLN A 56 -14.07 -16.57 -3.13
N PRO A 57 -15.14 -17.33 -3.41
CA PRO A 57 -16.49 -16.94 -3.04
C PRO A 57 -16.63 -16.70 -1.53
N GLY A 58 -17.32 -15.62 -1.16
CA GLY A 58 -17.55 -15.24 0.24
C GLY A 58 -16.36 -14.60 0.95
N TRP A 59 -15.20 -14.46 0.29
CA TRP A 59 -14.05 -13.74 0.87
C TRP A 59 -14.19 -12.23 0.69
N GLN A 60 -13.45 -11.49 1.51
CA GLN A 60 -13.37 -10.02 1.46
C GLN A 60 -11.91 -9.57 1.46
N ILE A 61 -11.65 -8.40 0.87
CA ILE A 61 -10.37 -7.72 0.99
C ILE A 61 -10.43 -6.80 2.21
N PHE A 62 -9.48 -6.96 3.12
CA PHE A 62 -9.29 -6.09 4.28
C PHE A 62 -7.99 -5.33 4.11
N SER A 63 -8.03 -4.01 4.32
CA SER A 63 -6.86 -3.14 4.25
C SER A 63 -6.78 -2.27 5.50
N SER A 64 -5.58 -2.13 6.04
CA SER A 64 -5.25 -1.21 7.13
C SER A 64 -4.01 -0.42 6.73
N ASP A 65 -4.01 0.87 7.06
CA ASP A 65 -2.90 1.79 6.80
C ASP A 65 -2.59 2.55 8.10
N TYR A 66 -1.33 2.90 8.34
CA TYR A 66 -0.97 3.63 9.55
C TYR A 66 -1.27 5.13 9.37
N SER A 67 -2.06 5.71 10.28
CA SER A 67 -2.25 7.17 10.28
C SER A 67 -0.94 7.87 10.61
N GLN A 68 -0.45 8.69 9.66
CA GLN A 68 0.69 9.59 9.83
C GLN A 68 1.97 8.92 10.37
N ILE A 69 2.28 7.70 9.92
CA ILE A 69 3.40 6.90 10.47
C ILE A 69 4.74 7.62 10.46
N GLU A 70 5.09 8.34 9.39
CA GLU A 70 6.36 9.06 9.31
C GLU A 70 6.48 10.14 10.39
N LEU A 71 5.39 10.87 10.68
CA LEU A 71 5.39 11.91 11.71
C LEU A 71 5.39 11.32 13.13
N ARG A 72 4.70 10.21 13.33
CA ARG A 72 4.74 9.47 14.61
C ARG A 72 6.13 8.94 14.92
N VAL A 73 6.82 8.41 13.91
CA VAL A 73 8.23 7.98 14.03
C VAL A 73 9.13 9.18 14.28
N LEU A 74 8.92 10.30 13.59
CA LEU A 74 9.67 11.53 13.83
C LEU A 74 9.54 12.01 15.28
N ALA A 75 8.32 12.12 15.81
CA ALA A 75 8.04 12.51 17.19
C ALA A 75 8.75 11.60 18.21
N SER A 76 8.82 10.30 17.91
CA SER A 76 9.52 9.32 18.74
C SER A 76 11.04 9.47 18.68
N ILE A 77 11.61 9.77 17.52
CA ILE A 77 13.06 9.89 17.34
C ILE A 77 13.58 11.22 17.91
N THR A 78 12.84 12.31 17.70
CA THR A 78 13.25 13.64 18.15
C THR A 78 12.95 13.88 19.63
N GLY A 79 11.96 13.19 20.20
CA GLY A 79 11.50 13.44 21.55
C GLY A 79 10.67 14.72 21.69
N ASP A 80 10.16 15.29 20.59
CA ASP A 80 9.39 16.53 20.61
C ASP A 80 8.08 16.38 21.40
N GLN A 81 7.97 17.09 22.52
CA GLN A 81 6.84 16.94 23.44
C GLN A 81 5.52 17.39 22.83
N ASN A 82 5.53 18.53 22.12
CA ASN A 82 4.33 19.08 21.48
C ASN A 82 3.78 18.10 20.43
N MET A 83 4.67 17.54 19.60
CA MET A 83 4.29 16.57 18.56
C MET A 83 3.78 15.26 19.15
N GLN A 84 4.39 14.78 20.24
CA GLN A 84 3.91 13.59 20.95
C GLN A 84 2.56 13.78 21.62
N GLU A 85 2.32 14.95 22.22
CA GLU A 85 1.05 15.31 22.86
C GLU A 85 -0.06 15.41 21.81
N ALA A 86 0.15 16.12 20.70
CA ALA A 86 -0.81 16.19 19.60
C ALA A 86 -1.26 14.81 19.10
N PHE A 87 -0.33 13.86 18.96
CA PHE A 87 -0.66 12.48 18.56
C PHE A 87 -1.38 11.65 19.63
N LYS A 88 -1.20 11.96 20.93
CA LYS A 88 -1.89 11.28 22.03
C LYS A 88 -3.29 11.83 22.24
N GLU A 89 -3.48 13.12 21.99
CA GLU A 89 -4.77 13.81 22.14
C GLU A 89 -5.68 13.62 20.92
N GLY A 90 -5.15 13.06 19.83
CA GLY A 90 -5.93 12.77 18.62
C GLY A 90 -6.25 14.04 17.84
N GLU A 91 -5.38 15.06 17.92
CA GLU A 91 -5.44 16.25 17.06
C GLU A 91 -4.94 15.96 15.61
N ASP A 92 -4.83 14.67 15.27
CA ASP A 92 -4.52 14.05 13.97
C ASP A 92 -5.79 13.88 13.13
#